data_AF-A0A7G9QVB3-F1
#
_entry.id   AF-A0A7G9QVB3-F1
#
_cell.length_a   1.000
_cell.length_b   1.000
_cell.length_c   1.000
_cell.angle_alpha   90.00
_cell.angle_beta   90.00
_cell.angle_gamma   90.00
#
_symmetry.space_group_name_H-M   'P 1'
#
loop_
_entity.id
_entity.type
_entity.pdbx_description
1 polymer ?
#
loop_
_entity_poly.entity_id
_entity_poly.type
_entity_poly.pdbx_seq_one_letter_code
_entity_poly.pdbx_strand_id
1 'polypeptide(L)'
;MIKSFRHKGLARFYRSGNAAGIRPSHAKRLRFQLAALDTAQAIGDLDIQGFRLHPLKGELKGRWSIWVNGNWRLTFEFADGNVFVLDYEDYH
;
A
#
# COMPACT_ATOMS: atom_id res chain seq x y z
N MET A 1 -7.80 7.54 3.99
CA MET A 1 -6.70 8.53 3.85
C MET A 1 -5.37 7.97 4.31
N ILE A 2 -4.28 8.24 3.60
CA ILE A 2 -2.93 7.83 4.01
C ILE A 2 -2.33 8.85 4.99
N LYS A 3 -1.98 8.39 6.18
CA LYS A 3 -1.47 9.22 7.28
C LYS A 3 0.03 9.09 7.48
N SER A 4 0.60 7.91 7.29
CA SER A 4 2.03 7.70 7.48
C SER A 4 2.60 6.64 6.55
N PHE A 5 3.89 6.79 6.25
CA PHE A 5 4.65 5.90 5.38
C PHE A 5 5.87 5.40 6.14
N ARG A 6 6.12 4.09 6.04
CA ARG A 6 7.41 3.49 6.40
C ARG A 6 8.39 3.60 5.23
N HIS A 7 7.91 3.41 4.00
CA HIS A 7 8.75 3.46 2.80
C HIS A 7 8.95 4.88 2.27
N LYS A 8 10.17 5.44 2.41
CA LYS A 8 10.50 6.83 2.02
C LYS A 8 10.33 7.09 0.51
N GLY A 9 10.68 6.13 -0.35
CA GLY A 9 10.51 6.26 -1.80
C GLY A 9 9.04 6.30 -2.22
N LEU A 10 8.19 5.54 -1.52
CA LEU A 10 6.75 5.52 -1.79
C LEU A 10 6.10 6.81 -1.32
N ALA A 11 6.49 7.32 -0.15
CA ALA A 11 6.04 8.61 0.37
C ALA A 11 6.37 9.75 -0.60
N ARG A 12 7.56 9.73 -1.20
CA ARG A 12 7.97 10.70 -2.21
C ARG A 12 7.11 10.58 -3.47
N PHE A 13 6.91 9.36 -3.96
CA PHE A 13 6.09 9.10 -5.13
C PHE A 13 4.64 9.54 -4.93
N TYR A 14 4.07 9.31 -3.74
CA TYR A 14 2.74 9.77 -3.36
C TYR A 14 2.62 11.30 -3.42
N ARG A 15 3.55 12.03 -2.80
CA ARG A 15 3.45 13.50 -2.62
C ARG A 15 3.76 14.31 -3.87
N SER A 16 4.80 13.94 -4.62
CA SER A 16 5.29 14.75 -5.75
C SER A 16 5.23 14.05 -7.10
N GLY A 17 4.86 12.78 -7.10
CA GLY A 17 4.91 11.93 -8.29
C GLY A 17 6.31 11.51 -8.73
N ASN A 18 7.36 11.92 -8.03
CA ASN A 18 8.72 11.51 -8.31
C ASN A 18 8.91 10.02 -8.03
N ALA A 19 9.24 9.25 -9.07
CA ALA A 19 9.40 7.80 -9.02
C ALA A 19 10.77 7.33 -8.51
N ALA A 20 11.67 8.25 -8.14
CA ALA A 20 12.94 7.89 -7.52
C ALA A 20 12.69 7.18 -6.19
N GLY A 21 13.07 5.90 -6.12
CA GLY A 21 12.88 5.04 -4.95
C GLY A 21 11.71 4.08 -5.06
N ILE A 22 11.06 3.92 -6.21
CA ILE A 22 10.16 2.80 -6.50
C ILE A 22 10.61 2.07 -7.78
N ARG A 23 10.08 0.88 -8.04
CA ARG A 23 10.31 0.22 -9.34
C ARG A 23 9.54 0.97 -10.44
N PRO A 24 10.20 1.45 -11.51
CA PRO A 24 9.54 2.21 -12.56
C PRO A 24 8.37 1.46 -13.21
N SER A 25 8.50 0.14 -13.42
CA SER A 25 7.44 -0.72 -13.94
C SER A 25 6.20 -0.80 -13.05
N HIS A 26 6.33 -0.48 -11.76
CA HIS A 26 5.22 -0.51 -10.81
C HIS A 26 4.53 0.84 -10.67
N ALA A 27 5.09 1.94 -11.21
CA ALA A 27 4.63 3.30 -10.95
C ALA A 27 3.14 3.51 -11.27
N LYS A 28 2.66 3.03 -12.43
CA LYS A 28 1.25 3.16 -12.81
C LYS A 28 0.33 2.43 -11.83
N ARG A 29 0.69 1.21 -11.44
CA ARG A 29 -0.10 0.40 -10.50
C ARG A 29 -0.07 0.98 -9.09
N LEU A 30 1.10 1.40 -8.61
CA LEU A 30 1.25 2.06 -7.31
C LEU A 30 0.43 3.34 -7.25
N ARG A 31 0.35 4.14 -8.33
CA ARG A 31 -0.49 5.34 -8.36
C ARG A 31 -1.97 5.00 -8.11
N PHE A 32 -2.48 3.98 -8.80
CA PHE A 32 -3.86 3.52 -8.62
C PHE A 32 -4.12 3.01 -7.20
N GLN A 33 -3.19 2.20 -6.66
CA GLN A 33 -3.31 1.65 -5.31
C GLN A 33 -3.25 2.73 -4.23
N LEU A 34 -2.34 3.70 -4.37
CA LEU A 34 -2.24 4.83 -3.45
C LEU A 34 -3.51 5.67 -3.46
N ALA A 35 -4.15 5.88 -4.62
CA ALA A 35 -5.42 6.58 -4.70
C ALA A 35 -6.53 5.80 -3.96
N ALA A 36 -6.66 4.49 -4.21
CA ALA A 36 -7.64 3.66 -3.52
C ALA A 36 -7.44 3.64 -1.99
N LEU A 37 -6.19 3.50 -1.54
CA LEU A 37 -5.81 3.57 -0.12
C LEU A 37 -6.15 4.93 0.52
N ASP A 38 -5.97 6.01 -0.23
CA ASP A 38 -6.26 7.35 0.28
C ASP A 38 -7.76 7.64 0.40
N THR A 39 -8.59 7.04 -0.46
CA THR A 39 -10.04 7.25 -0.46
C THR A 39 -10.84 6.25 0.40
N ALA A 40 -10.28 5.08 0.69
CA ALA A 40 -10.97 4.02 1.45
C ALA A 40 -11.45 4.50 2.83
N GLN A 41 -12.71 4.19 3.16
CA GLN A 41 -13.35 4.47 4.45
C GLN A 41 -13.50 3.19 5.28
N ALA A 42 -13.67 2.06 4.61
CA ALA A 42 -13.68 0.73 5.21
C ALA A 42 -12.63 -0.16 4.56
N ILE A 43 -12.16 -1.17 5.30
CA ILE A 43 -11.16 -2.12 4.77
C ILE A 43 -11.68 -2.89 3.55
N GLY A 44 -12.99 -3.14 3.49
CA GLY A 44 -13.65 -3.80 2.36
C GLY A 44 -13.60 -3.00 1.05
N ASP A 45 -13.43 -1.68 1.11
CA ASP A 45 -13.27 -0.84 -0.09
C ASP A 45 -12.00 -1.19 -0.88
N LEU A 46 -11.05 -1.86 -0.23
CA LEU A 46 -9.78 -2.31 -0.80
C LEU A 46 -9.83 -3.75 -1.32
N ASP A 47 -10.97 -4.44 -1.22
CA ASP A 47 -11.18 -5.76 -1.84
C ASP A 47 -11.47 -5.63 -3.35
N ILE A 48 -10.56 -4.94 -4.02
CA ILE A 48 -10.60 -4.68 -5.46
C ILE A 48 -9.97 -5.86 -6.18
N GLN A 49 -10.57 -6.29 -7.29
CA GLN A 49 -10.05 -7.38 -8.11
C GLN A 49 -8.57 -7.14 -8.45
N GLY A 50 -7.74 -8.13 -8.13
CA GLY A 50 -6.30 -8.09 -8.36
C GLY A 50 -5.48 -7.44 -7.24
N PHE A 51 -6.08 -6.80 -6.24
CA PHE A 51 -5.36 -6.37 -5.03
C PHE A 51 -5.08 -7.55 -4.11
N ARG A 52 -5.93 -8.59 -4.12
CA ARG A 52 -5.78 -9.79 -3.28
C ARG A 52 -5.57 -9.39 -1.82
N LEU A 53 -6.47 -8.56 -1.32
CA LEU A 53 -6.43 -8.06 0.05
C LEU A 53 -6.45 -9.22 1.03
N HIS A 54 -5.53 -9.20 1.99
CA HIS A 54 -5.52 -10.18 3.08
C HIS A 54 -4.88 -9.60 4.35
N PRO A 55 -5.34 -10.02 5.54
CA PRO A 55 -4.68 -9.67 6.78
C PRO A 55 -3.38 -10.45 6.92
N LEU A 56 -2.36 -9.80 7.50
CA LEU A 56 -1.10 -10.43 7.87
C LEU A 56 -1.23 -11.15 9.22
N LYS A 57 -0.35 -12.13 9.45
CA LYS A 57 -0.38 -13.05 10.61
C LYS A 57 0.94 -12.98 11.39
N GLY A 58 0.96 -13.62 12.56
CA GLY A 58 2.14 -13.64 13.44
C GLY A 58 2.47 -12.26 13.99
N GLU A 59 3.75 -11.89 13.96
CA GLU A 59 4.26 -10.59 14.42
C GLU A 59 3.67 -9.38 13.66
N LEU A 60 3.12 -9.60 12.47
CA LEU A 60 2.49 -8.56 11.65
C LEU A 60 0.96 -8.53 11.80
N LYS A 61 0.40 -9.21 12.81
CA LYS A 61 -1.04 -9.17 13.09
C LYS A 61 -1.50 -7.71 13.31
N GLY A 62 -2.63 -7.36 12.71
CA GLY A 62 -3.16 -5.98 12.70
C GLY A 62 -2.77 -5.19 11.44
N ARG A 63 -1.87 -5.73 10.62
CA ARG A 63 -1.54 -5.20 9.30
C ARG A 63 -2.28 -5.95 8.19
N TRP A 64 -2.39 -5.29 7.06
CA TRP A 64 -3.00 -5.75 5.82
C TRP A 64 -1.98 -5.73 4.69
N SER A 65 -2.25 -6.49 3.63
CA SER A 65 -1.41 -6.57 2.44
C SER A 65 -2.25 -6.56 1.17
N ILE A 66 -1.79 -5.80 0.17
CA ILE A 66 -2.29 -5.85 -1.21
C ILE A 66 -1.13 -6.07 -2.18
N TRP A 67 -1.41 -6.75 -3.28
CA TRP A 67 -0.43 -7.14 -4.29
C TRP A 67 -0.09 -6.01 -5.25
N VAL A 68 1.19 -5.74 -5.42
CA VAL A 68 1.70 -4.87 -6.50
C VAL A 68 2.01 -5.72 -7.73
N ASN A 69 3.08 -6.50 -7.73
CA ASN A 69 3.44 -7.36 -8.87
C ASN A 69 4.37 -8.47 -8.39
N GLY A 70 4.11 -9.71 -8.80
CA GLY A 70 4.91 -10.87 -8.38
C GLY A 70 4.99 -10.95 -6.87
N ASN A 71 6.20 -10.74 -6.33
CA ASN A 71 6.49 -10.77 -4.90
C ASN A 71 6.25 -9.42 -4.18
N TRP A 72 6.01 -8.34 -4.91
CA TRP A 72 5.88 -7.01 -4.31
C TRP A 72 4.53 -6.79 -3.65
N ARG A 73 4.55 -6.25 -2.43
CA ARG A 73 3.37 -5.94 -1.62
C ARG A 73 3.38 -4.48 -1.19
N LEU A 74 2.18 -3.93 -1.00
CA LEU A 74 1.96 -2.80 -0.11
C LEU A 74 1.41 -3.36 1.19
N THR A 75 2.04 -3.04 2.31
CA THR A 75 1.53 -3.43 3.63
C THR A 75 1.25 -2.21 4.49
N PHE A 76 0.22 -2.28 5.31
CA PHE A 76 -0.25 -1.13 6.07
C PHE A 76 -1.12 -1.54 7.25
N GLU A 77 -1.26 -0.62 8.19
CA GLU A 77 -2.29 -0.67 9.23
C GLU A 77 -3.51 0.10 8.75
N PHE A 78 -4.70 -0.36 9.12
CA PHE A 78 -5.96 0.29 8.78
C PHE A 78 -6.82 0.49 10.02
N ALA A 79 -7.17 1.74 10.31
CA ALA A 79 -8.03 2.10 11.43
C ALA A 79 -8.85 3.35 11.09
N ASP A 80 -10.16 3.32 11.35
CA ASP A 80 -11.08 4.45 11.19
C ASP A 80 -10.98 5.17 9.82
N GLY A 81 -10.94 4.40 8.72
CA GLY A 81 -10.81 4.95 7.36
C GLY A 81 -9.42 5.52 7.03
N ASN A 82 -8.42 5.22 7.85
CA ASN A 82 -7.06 5.73 7.69
C ASN A 82 -6.04 4.60 7.53
N VAL A 83 -5.07 4.86 6.66
CA VAL A 83 -3.95 3.97 6.33
C VAL A 83 -2.70 4.50 7.02
N PHE A 84 -2.04 3.65 7.81
CA PHE A 84 -0.83 3.99 8.55
C PHE A 84 0.31 3.04 8.23
N VAL A 85 1.53 3.51 8.48
CA VAL A 85 2.78 2.74 8.38
C VAL A 85 2.87 2.05 7.01
N LEU A 86 2.47 2.76 5.95
CA LEU A 86 2.41 2.20 4.60
C LEU A 86 3.82 1.87 4.10
N ASP A 87 4.03 0.61 3.78
CA ASP A 87 5.30 0.08 3.28
C ASP A 87 5.15 -0.47 1.86
N TYR A 88 6.26 -0.55 1.15
CA TYR A 88 6.37 -1.09 -0.20
C TYR A 88 7.60 -2.00 -0.25
N GLU A 89 7.35 -3.30 -0.30
CA GLU A 89 8.35 -4.31 0.02
C GLU A 89 8.28 -5.50 -0.93
N ASP A 90 9.44 -6.11 -1.16
CA ASP A 90 9.57 -7.38 -1.86
C ASP A 90 9.34 -8.49 -0.83
N TYR A 91 8.19 -9.17 -0.88
CA TYR A 91 7.96 -10.37 -0.06
C TYR A 91 8.72 -11.53 -0.70
N HIS A 92 10.04 -11.61 -0.50
CA HIS A 92 10.90 -12.79 -0.63
C HIS A 92 12.21 -12.55 0.14
#